data_AF-W5IGL3-F1
#
_entry.id   AF-W5IGL3-F1
#
_cell.length_a   1.000
_cell.length_b   1.000
_cell.length_c   1.000
_cell.angle_alpha   90.00
_cell.angle_beta   90.00
_cell.angle_gamma   90.00
#
_symmetry.space_group_name_H-M   'P 1'
#
loop_
_entity.id
_entity.type
_entity.pdbx_description
1 polymer ?
#
loop_
_entity_poly.entity_id
_entity_poly.type
_entity_poly.pdbx_seq_one_letter_code
_entity_poly.pdbx_strand_id
1 'polypeptide(L)'
;MRDPSTVPDALLIDMQLNDMTGVEVIHHIRQCNSSVGIVAMTSFPLKEYAHTAASYGAQGIVSKRNIHEIISALNIVSLGKPWENNDPMVDNSCFVTPQKAFAKLQVETLTARESQIMDAYCHGLSTQEIADKFAISINTVKTLAKRSFSKLGAHNRAQAVVLWVQKNKFHKILFYRSFCHPIGDLSSLPIKKPSRLVIASNSSIYWST
;
A
#
# COMPACT_ATOMS: atom_id res chain seq x y z
N MET A 1 -19.20 -0.14 11.47
CA MET A 1 -19.39 -0.76 10.13
C MET A 1 -19.25 0.35 9.12
N ARG A 2 -18.28 0.31 8.19
CA ARG A 2 -18.11 1.35 7.15
C ARG A 2 -19.27 1.24 6.15
N ASP A 3 -19.89 2.35 5.77
CA ASP A 3 -20.99 2.38 4.81
C ASP A 3 -20.51 1.84 3.44
N PRO A 4 -21.10 0.75 2.90
CA PRO A 4 -20.80 0.22 1.57
C PRO A 4 -20.97 1.26 0.45
N SER A 5 -21.65 2.38 0.71
CA SER A 5 -21.84 3.48 -0.23
C SER A 5 -20.59 4.37 -0.45
N THR A 6 -19.53 4.19 0.36
CA THR A 6 -18.36 5.10 0.38
C THR A 6 -17.01 4.45 0.01
N VAL A 7 -16.98 3.14 -0.25
CA VAL A 7 -15.74 2.43 -0.58
C VAL A 7 -15.61 2.31 -2.11
N PRO A 8 -14.50 2.78 -2.70
CA PRO A 8 -14.27 2.67 -4.15
C PRO A 8 -13.96 1.22 -4.55
N ASP A 9 -14.31 0.87 -5.79
CA ASP A 9 -14.02 -0.45 -6.36
C ASP A 9 -12.59 -0.50 -6.94
N ALA A 10 -12.12 0.64 -7.45
CA ALA A 10 -10.78 0.80 -7.98
C ALA A 10 -10.17 2.15 -7.59
N LEU A 11 -8.85 2.15 -7.46
CA LEU A 11 -8.02 3.33 -7.18
C LEU A 11 -6.98 3.48 -8.27
N LEU A 12 -6.77 4.72 -8.71
CA LEU A 12 -5.71 5.08 -9.63
C LEU A 12 -4.71 5.98 -8.89
N ILE A 13 -3.50 5.48 -8.67
CA ILE A 13 -2.50 6.11 -7.80
C ILE A 13 -1.28 6.53 -8.60
N ASP A 14 -0.97 7.82 -8.56
CA ASP A 14 0.28 8.35 -9.11
C ASP A 14 1.49 7.87 -8.30
N MET A 15 2.49 7.33 -8.98
CA MET A 15 3.74 6.85 -8.37
C MET A 15 4.59 7.98 -7.82
N GLN A 16 4.42 9.21 -8.31
CA GLN A 16 5.04 10.41 -7.76
C GLN A 16 3.96 11.30 -7.15
N LEU A 17 3.98 11.44 -5.82
CA LEU A 17 3.19 12.44 -5.08
C LEU A 17 4.16 13.42 -4.41
N ASN A 18 3.70 14.63 -4.06
CA ASN A 18 4.59 15.69 -3.52
C ASN A 18 5.10 15.34 -2.10
N ASP A 19 4.20 14.91 -1.21
CA ASP A 19 4.50 14.68 0.21
C ASP A 19 4.80 13.22 0.54
N MET A 20 4.53 12.31 -0.41
CA MET A 20 4.71 10.87 -0.25
C MET A 20 4.94 10.20 -1.60
N THR A 21 5.41 8.96 -1.62
CA THR A 21 5.48 8.19 -2.86
C THR A 21 4.18 7.42 -3.09
N GLY A 22 3.80 7.18 -4.35
CA GLY A 22 2.61 6.39 -4.65
C GLY A 22 2.68 4.96 -4.10
N VAL A 23 3.88 4.39 -4.06
CA VAL A 23 4.11 3.05 -3.47
C VAL A 23 3.74 3.02 -1.99
N GLU A 24 4.10 4.05 -1.23
CA GLU A 24 3.69 4.15 0.18
C GLU A 24 2.17 4.19 0.31
N VAL A 25 1.46 4.96 -0.53
CA VAL A 25 -0.01 4.99 -0.53
C VAL A 25 -0.58 3.59 -0.77
N ILE A 26 -0.10 2.91 -1.82
CA ILE A 26 -0.56 1.57 -2.21
C ILE A 26 -0.40 0.59 -1.03
N HIS A 27 0.76 0.60 -0.37
CA HIS A 27 1.06 -0.30 0.74
C HIS A 27 0.18 -0.08 1.96
N HIS A 28 -0.04 1.18 2.34
CA HIS A 28 -0.91 1.48 3.49
C HIS A 28 -2.36 1.06 3.23
N ILE A 29 -2.88 1.32 2.03
CA ILE A 29 -4.22 0.88 1.65
C ILE A 29 -4.30 -0.64 1.69
N ARG A 30 -3.33 -1.33 1.07
CA ARG A 30 -3.33 -2.79 1.02
C ARG A 30 -3.15 -3.43 2.39
N GLN A 31 -2.53 -2.78 3.37
CA GLN A 31 -2.45 -3.31 4.74
C GLN A 31 -3.79 -3.35 5.48
N CYS A 32 -4.76 -2.52 5.09
CA CYS A 32 -6.06 -2.42 5.77
C CYS A 32 -7.26 -2.73 4.87
N ASN A 33 -7.05 -2.98 3.57
CA ASN A 33 -8.10 -3.29 2.61
C ASN A 33 -7.68 -4.47 1.71
N SER A 34 -8.52 -5.51 1.69
CA SER A 34 -8.29 -6.74 0.92
C SER A 34 -9.07 -6.83 -0.40
N SER A 35 -9.91 -5.85 -0.71
CA SER A 35 -10.89 -5.94 -1.80
C SER A 35 -10.71 -4.90 -2.88
N VAL A 36 -10.34 -3.65 -2.54
CA VAL A 36 -10.22 -2.57 -3.52
C VAL A 36 -9.13 -2.89 -4.53
N GLY A 37 -9.41 -2.67 -5.81
CA GLY A 37 -8.42 -2.79 -6.86
C GLY A 37 -7.53 -1.55 -6.93
N ILE A 38 -6.23 -1.71 -7.17
CA ILE A 38 -5.29 -0.59 -7.23
C ILE A 38 -4.48 -0.63 -8.53
N VAL A 39 -4.54 0.44 -9.32
CA VAL A 39 -3.71 0.67 -10.51
C VAL A 39 -2.71 1.78 -10.22
N ALA A 40 -1.44 1.51 -10.39
CA ALA A 40 -0.39 2.53 -10.36
C ALA A 40 -0.31 3.26 -11.71
N MET A 41 -0.13 4.58 -11.71
CA MET A 41 0.17 5.37 -12.92
C MET A 41 1.54 6.03 -12.79
N THR A 42 2.30 6.11 -13.88
CA THR A 42 3.59 6.81 -13.88
C THR A 42 3.88 7.51 -15.22
N SER A 43 4.67 8.57 -15.18
CA SER A 43 5.26 9.20 -16.37
C SER A 43 6.63 8.61 -16.77
N PHE A 44 7.15 7.66 -15.97
CA PHE A 44 8.43 6.98 -16.16
C PHE A 44 8.24 5.61 -16.82
N PRO A 45 9.32 4.96 -17.31
CA PRO A 45 9.22 3.61 -17.88
C PRO A 45 8.58 2.61 -16.91
N LEU A 46 7.59 1.86 -17.38
CA LEU A 46 6.80 0.95 -16.53
C LEU A 46 7.66 -0.12 -15.86
N LYS A 47 8.63 -0.67 -16.59
CA LYS A 47 9.56 -1.70 -16.10
C LYS A 47 10.29 -1.32 -14.80
N GLU A 48 10.57 -0.03 -14.59
CA GLU A 48 11.28 0.46 -13.40
C GLU A 48 10.39 0.42 -12.15
N TYR A 49 9.08 0.46 -12.33
CA TYR A 49 8.10 0.62 -11.27
C TYR A 49 7.14 -0.56 -11.11
N ALA A 50 7.02 -1.44 -12.11
CA ALA A 50 6.07 -2.54 -12.13
C ALA A 50 6.24 -3.47 -10.92
N HIS A 51 7.45 -3.99 -10.72
CA HIS A 51 7.73 -4.89 -9.60
C HIS A 51 7.51 -4.21 -8.24
N THR A 52 7.90 -2.94 -8.10
CA THR A 52 7.71 -2.17 -6.87
C THR A 52 6.22 -1.92 -6.59
N ALA A 53 5.44 -1.52 -7.59
CA ALA A 53 4.00 -1.33 -7.44
C ALA A 53 3.30 -2.64 -7.03
N ALA A 54 3.64 -3.74 -7.69
CA ALA A 54 3.08 -5.05 -7.40
C ALA A 54 3.43 -5.54 -5.98
N SER A 55 4.71 -5.42 -5.58
CA SER A 55 5.15 -5.86 -4.25
C SER A 55 4.53 -5.04 -3.11
N TYR A 56 4.18 -3.77 -3.38
CA TYR A 56 3.47 -2.92 -2.42
C TYR A 56 1.95 -3.13 -2.43
N GLY A 57 1.42 -3.90 -3.41
CA GLY A 57 0.05 -4.43 -3.36
C GLY A 57 -0.88 -4.01 -4.49
N ALA A 58 -0.35 -3.39 -5.55
CA ALA A 58 -1.11 -3.02 -6.75
C ALA A 58 -1.48 -4.24 -7.61
N GLN A 59 -2.49 -4.06 -8.45
CA GLN A 59 -3.01 -5.05 -9.40
C GLN A 59 -2.59 -4.73 -10.84
N GLY A 60 -1.96 -3.58 -11.08
CA GLY A 60 -1.42 -3.22 -12.39
C GLY A 60 -0.67 -1.89 -12.35
N ILE A 61 0.05 -1.60 -13.42
CA ILE A 61 0.70 -0.32 -13.68
C ILE A 61 0.43 0.14 -15.11
N VAL A 62 0.24 1.44 -15.31
CA VAL A 62 -0.04 2.05 -16.63
C VAL A 62 0.72 3.37 -16.81
N SER A 63 0.93 3.75 -18.07
CA SER A 63 1.50 5.05 -18.40
C SER A 63 0.46 6.15 -18.28
N LYS A 64 0.83 7.29 -17.66
CA LYS A 64 -0.03 8.50 -17.62
C LYS A 64 -0.43 9.02 -18.99
N ARG A 65 0.35 8.68 -20.02
CA ARG A 65 0.15 9.15 -21.39
C ARG A 65 -0.87 8.31 -22.16
N ASN A 66 -1.27 7.14 -21.64
CA ASN A 66 -2.17 6.23 -22.33
C ASN A 66 -3.52 6.11 -21.59
N ILE A 67 -4.45 6.99 -21.96
CA ILE A 67 -5.80 7.04 -21.38
C ILE A 67 -6.57 5.74 -21.63
N HIS A 68 -6.40 5.10 -22.79
CA HIS A 68 -7.08 3.84 -23.12
C HIS A 68 -6.62 2.68 -22.24
N GLU A 69 -5.32 2.59 -21.95
CA GLU A 69 -4.79 1.63 -20.98
C GLU A 69 -5.27 1.91 -19.57
N ILE A 70 -5.32 3.18 -19.16
CA ILE A 70 -5.86 3.56 -17.84
C ILE A 70 -7.29 3.05 -17.67
N ILE A 71 -8.17 3.32 -18.64
CA ILE A 71 -9.57 2.87 -18.60
C ILE A 71 -9.65 1.34 -18.61
N SER A 72 -8.88 0.67 -19.47
CA SER A 72 -8.88 -0.79 -19.57
C SER A 72 -8.42 -1.45 -18.27
N ALA A 73 -7.33 -0.95 -17.68
CA ALA A 73 -6.80 -1.41 -16.41
C ALA A 73 -7.82 -1.23 -15.28
N LEU A 74 -8.46 -0.06 -15.19
CA LEU A 74 -9.47 0.22 -14.16
C LEU A 74 -10.67 -0.72 -14.26
N ASN A 75 -11.17 -1.00 -15.47
CA ASN A 75 -12.28 -1.94 -15.67
C ASN A 75 -11.94 -3.37 -15.21
N ILE A 76 -10.70 -3.82 -15.42
CA ILE A 76 -10.28 -5.16 -14.99
C ILE A 76 -10.04 -5.19 -13.47
N VAL A 77 -9.38 -4.17 -12.94
CA VAL A 77 -9.00 -4.10 -11.54
C VAL A 77 -10.20 -3.86 -10.62
N SER A 78 -11.24 -3.16 -11.08
CA SER A 78 -12.52 -3.03 -10.35
C SER A 78 -13.25 -4.37 -10.19
N LEU A 79 -12.94 -5.37 -11.01
CA LEU A 79 -13.44 -6.74 -10.87
C LEU A 79 -12.56 -7.60 -9.96
N GLY A 80 -11.58 -7.02 -9.28
CA GLY A 80 -10.64 -7.71 -8.40
C GLY A 80 -9.60 -8.57 -9.12
N LYS A 81 -9.40 -8.34 -10.43
CA LYS A 81 -8.44 -9.08 -11.25
C LYS A 81 -7.18 -8.25 -11.51
N PRO A 82 -5.99 -8.85 -11.61
CA PRO A 82 -4.80 -8.14 -12.07
C PRO A 82 -4.97 -7.70 -13.54
N TRP A 83 -4.43 -6.54 -13.88
CA TRP A 83 -4.36 -6.04 -15.24
C TRP A 83 -3.13 -6.61 -15.95
N GLU A 84 -3.32 -7.12 -17.15
CA GLU A 84 -2.23 -7.56 -18.02
C GLU A 84 -1.80 -6.40 -18.92
N ASN A 85 -0.63 -5.84 -18.64
CA ASN A 85 -0.07 -4.78 -19.44
C ASN A 85 0.49 -5.35 -20.76
N ASN A 86 0.25 -4.63 -21.88
CA ASN A 86 0.72 -5.04 -23.20
C ASN A 86 2.19 -4.64 -23.48
N ASP A 87 2.81 -3.85 -22.61
CA ASP A 87 4.23 -3.53 -22.67
C ASP A 87 5.06 -4.79 -22.37
N PRO A 88 5.84 -5.31 -23.34
CA PRO A 88 6.61 -6.54 -23.18
C PRO A 88 7.71 -6.43 -22.12
N MET A 89 8.04 -5.20 -21.67
CA MET A 89 9.03 -4.96 -20.62
C MET A 89 8.41 -5.07 -19.21
N VAL A 90 7.10 -5.25 -19.10
CA VAL A 90 6.39 -5.44 -17.83
C VAL A 90 6.17 -6.93 -17.59
N ASP A 91 6.74 -7.45 -16.51
CA ASP A 91 6.42 -8.80 -16.03
C ASP A 91 5.04 -8.82 -15.36
N ASN A 92 4.01 -9.22 -16.11
CA ASN A 92 2.65 -9.29 -15.60
C ASN A 92 2.48 -10.32 -14.47
N SER A 93 3.38 -11.30 -14.32
CA SER A 93 3.28 -12.34 -13.29
C SER A 93 3.46 -11.82 -11.87
N CYS A 94 4.05 -10.62 -11.72
CA CYS A 94 4.22 -10.00 -10.40
C CYS A 94 2.89 -9.46 -9.82
N PHE A 95 1.91 -9.13 -10.67
CA PHE A 95 0.61 -8.61 -10.24
C PHE A 95 -0.35 -9.74 -9.86
N VAL A 96 -0.96 -9.61 -8.69
CA VAL A 96 -1.89 -10.60 -8.13
C VAL A 96 -3.19 -9.95 -7.69
N THR A 97 -4.21 -10.77 -7.40
CA THR A 97 -5.51 -10.28 -6.91
C THR A 97 -5.35 -9.47 -5.60
N PRO A 98 -6.26 -8.52 -5.32
CA PRO A 98 -6.27 -7.74 -4.08
C PRO A 98 -6.13 -8.60 -2.81
N GLN A 99 -6.82 -9.74 -2.77
CA GLN A 99 -6.82 -10.65 -1.62
C GLN A 99 -5.46 -11.34 -1.44
N LYS A 100 -4.82 -11.78 -2.54
CA LYS A 100 -3.49 -12.39 -2.49
C LYS A 100 -2.42 -11.37 -2.08
N ALA A 101 -2.48 -10.16 -2.65
CA ALA A 101 -1.60 -9.06 -2.26
C ALA A 101 -1.76 -8.72 -0.76
N PHE A 102 -3.00 -8.67 -0.27
CA PHE A 102 -3.30 -8.41 1.14
C PHE A 102 -2.70 -9.50 2.02
N ALA A 103 -2.99 -10.78 1.71
CA ALA A 103 -2.50 -11.91 2.48
C ALA A 103 -0.97 -11.93 2.54
N LYS A 104 -0.29 -11.65 1.42
CA LYS A 104 1.18 -11.54 1.37
C LYS A 104 1.68 -10.45 2.33
N LEU A 105 1.11 -9.25 2.26
CA LEU A 105 1.52 -8.16 3.15
C LEU A 105 1.19 -8.44 4.62
N GLN A 106 0.11 -9.16 4.94
CA GLN A 106 -0.19 -9.52 6.32
C GLN A 106 0.87 -10.47 6.90
N VAL A 107 1.36 -11.43 6.12
CA VAL A 107 2.47 -12.31 6.54
C VAL A 107 3.74 -11.49 6.81
N GLU A 108 3.97 -10.46 6.02
CA GLU A 108 5.11 -9.55 6.15
C GLU A 108 4.92 -8.48 7.25
N THR A 109 3.71 -8.32 7.80
CA THR A 109 3.47 -7.39 8.92
C THR A 109 3.91 -7.97 10.27
N LEU A 110 4.32 -7.06 11.16
CA LEU A 110 4.66 -7.42 12.53
C LEU A 110 3.37 -7.79 13.27
N THR A 111 3.41 -8.89 14.00
CA THR A 111 2.36 -9.27 14.95
C THR A 111 2.25 -8.23 16.07
N ALA A 112 1.17 -8.27 16.84
CA ALA A 112 1.00 -7.40 18.01
C ALA A 112 2.18 -7.51 18.99
N ARG A 113 2.68 -8.73 19.21
CA ARG A 113 3.80 -8.96 20.13
C ARG A 113 5.12 -8.46 19.56
N GLU A 114 5.39 -8.67 18.28
CA GLU A 114 6.56 -8.11 17.59
C GLU A 114 6.55 -6.56 17.60
N SER A 115 5.38 -5.96 17.37
CA SER A 115 5.18 -4.51 17.43
C SER A 115 5.48 -3.95 18.81
N GLN A 116 4.99 -4.59 19.87
CA GLN A 116 5.29 -4.22 21.26
C GLN A 116 6.79 -4.21 21.58
N ILE A 117 7.54 -5.18 21.05
CA ILE A 117 9.01 -5.22 21.22
C ILE A 117 9.67 -4.06 20.48
N MET A 118 9.23 -3.77 19.24
CA MET A 118 9.76 -2.64 18.47
C MET A 118 9.45 -1.29 19.11
N ASP A 119 8.23 -1.12 19.64
CA ASP A 119 7.86 0.08 20.39
C ASP A 119 8.77 0.26 21.60
N ALA A 120 8.98 -0.79 22.39
CA ALA A 120 9.85 -0.72 23.56
C ALA A 120 11.30 -0.36 23.18
N TYR A 121 11.82 -0.88 22.06
CA TYR A 121 13.13 -0.47 21.55
C TYR A 121 13.18 1.00 21.12
N CYS A 122 12.09 1.54 20.56
CA CYS A 122 12.00 2.96 20.21
C CYS A 122 11.99 3.87 21.44
N HIS A 123 11.46 3.38 22.57
CA HIS A 123 11.50 4.06 23.87
C HIS A 123 12.85 3.87 24.58
N GLY A 124 13.85 3.27 23.93
CA GLY A 124 15.21 3.13 24.47
C GLY A 124 15.42 1.92 25.38
N LEU A 125 14.42 1.07 25.62
CA LEU A 125 14.57 -0.06 26.54
C LEU A 125 15.58 -1.09 26.02
N SER A 126 16.37 -1.66 26.92
CA SER A 126 17.24 -2.81 26.69
C SER A 126 16.44 -4.10 26.58
N THR A 127 17.04 -5.15 26.01
CA THR A 127 16.41 -6.48 25.92
C THR A 127 16.01 -7.03 27.29
N GLN A 128 16.77 -6.70 28.34
CA GLN A 128 16.49 -7.09 29.72
C GLN A 128 15.24 -6.36 30.24
N GLU A 129 15.22 -5.03 30.13
CA GLU A 129 14.06 -4.23 30.58
C GLU A 129 12.77 -4.61 29.84
N ILE A 130 12.88 -5.01 28.57
CA ILE A 130 11.74 -5.53 27.79
C ILE A 130 11.28 -6.88 28.32
N ALA A 131 12.21 -7.78 28.64
CA ALA A 131 11.91 -9.09 29.22
C ALA A 131 11.15 -8.93 30.55
N ASP A 132 11.65 -8.04 31.40
CA ASP A 132 11.06 -7.74 32.71
C ASP A 132 9.68 -7.08 32.56
N LYS A 133 9.58 -6.03 31.71
CA LYS A 133 8.32 -5.32 31.44
C LYS A 133 7.20 -6.22 30.95
N PHE A 134 7.54 -7.23 30.16
CA PHE A 134 6.57 -8.11 29.52
C PHE A 134 6.47 -9.49 30.17
N ALA A 135 7.16 -9.71 31.30
CA ALA A 135 7.22 -10.97 32.03
C ALA A 135 7.52 -12.19 31.13
N ILE A 136 8.52 -12.06 30.25
CA ILE A 136 8.96 -13.12 29.33
C ILE A 136 10.48 -13.29 29.40
N SER A 137 11.00 -14.43 28.92
CA SER A 137 12.45 -14.65 28.91
C SER A 137 13.17 -13.71 27.94
N ILE A 138 14.43 -13.37 28.25
CA ILE A 138 15.34 -12.63 27.35
C ILE A 138 15.43 -13.32 25.98
N ASN A 139 15.44 -14.66 25.95
CA ASN A 139 15.50 -15.43 24.70
C ASN A 139 14.22 -15.27 23.88
N THR A 140 13.06 -15.16 24.52
CA THR A 140 11.78 -14.85 23.86
C THR A 140 11.85 -13.47 23.23
N VAL A 141 12.37 -12.45 23.94
CA VAL A 141 12.57 -11.10 23.39
C VAL A 141 13.50 -11.12 22.19
N LYS A 142 14.67 -11.79 22.29
CA LYS A 142 15.62 -11.92 21.17
C LYS A 142 14.99 -12.59 19.95
N THR A 143 14.19 -13.63 20.16
CA THR A 143 13.49 -14.35 19.08
C THR A 143 12.47 -13.45 18.38
N LEU A 144 11.65 -12.74 19.13
CA LEU A 144 10.66 -11.79 18.59
C LEU A 144 11.34 -10.61 17.87
N ALA A 145 12.43 -10.08 18.44
CA ALA A 145 13.23 -9.03 17.82
C ALA A 145 13.81 -9.50 16.47
N LYS A 146 14.40 -10.70 16.42
CA LYS A 146 14.94 -11.25 15.17
C LYS A 146 13.87 -11.42 14.09
N ARG A 147 12.68 -11.91 14.46
CA ARG A 147 11.54 -12.01 13.54
C ARG A 147 11.07 -10.63 13.06
N SER A 148 10.98 -9.68 13.97
CA SER A 148 10.64 -8.28 13.66
C SER A 148 11.62 -7.66 12.69
N PHE A 149 12.92 -7.86 12.91
CA PHE A 149 13.97 -7.32 12.03
C PHE A 149 13.88 -7.96 10.64
N SER A 150 13.71 -9.27 10.56
CA SER A 150 13.52 -9.99 9.30
C SER A 150 12.30 -9.45 8.53
N LYS A 151 11.17 -9.24 9.20
CA LYS A 151 9.95 -8.70 8.58
C LYS A 151 10.07 -7.23 8.16
N LEU A 152 10.87 -6.45 8.87
CA LEU A 152 11.18 -5.07 8.50
C LEU A 152 12.25 -4.97 7.41
N GLY A 153 12.93 -6.07 7.06
CA GLY A 153 14.12 -6.02 6.19
C GLY A 153 15.32 -5.33 6.85
N ALA A 154 15.38 -5.35 8.19
CA ALA A 154 16.45 -4.74 8.95
C ALA A 154 17.57 -5.74 9.28
N HIS A 155 18.82 -5.31 9.13
CA HIS A 155 20.01 -6.10 9.47
C HIS A 155 20.42 -5.97 10.94
N ASN A 156 20.02 -4.88 11.60
CA ASN A 156 20.33 -4.62 12.99
C ASN A 156 19.22 -3.82 13.70
N ARG A 157 19.32 -3.72 15.03
CA ARG A 157 18.34 -3.02 15.88
C ARG A 157 18.16 -1.56 15.51
N ALA A 158 19.24 -0.84 15.22
CA ALA A 158 19.18 0.59 14.89
C ALA A 158 18.38 0.81 13.59
N GLN A 159 18.69 0.03 12.55
CA GLN A 159 17.95 0.05 11.29
C GLN A 159 16.47 -0.31 11.50
N ALA A 160 16.19 -1.33 12.32
CA ALA A 160 14.81 -1.73 12.62
C ALA A 160 14.01 -0.63 13.30
N VAL A 161 14.62 0.10 14.25
CA VAL A 161 13.98 1.24 14.93
C VAL A 161 13.65 2.36 13.94
N VAL A 162 14.58 2.71 13.05
CA VAL A 162 14.34 3.73 12.02
C VAL A 162 13.15 3.35 11.13
N LEU A 163 13.15 2.11 10.61
CA LEU A 163 12.08 1.61 9.74
C LEU A 163 10.74 1.53 10.46
N TRP A 164 10.71 1.13 11.73
CA TRP A 164 9.49 1.05 12.54
C TRP A 164 8.89 2.42 12.85
N VAL A 165 9.73 3.41 13.16
CA VAL A 165 9.28 4.79 13.41
C VAL A 165 8.74 5.42 12.13
N GLN A 166 9.42 5.22 10.99
CA GLN A 166 8.92 5.65 9.69
C GLN A 166 7.53 5.06 9.44
N LYS A 167 7.37 3.73 9.55
CA LYS A 167 6.10 3.04 9.33
C LYS A 167 4.96 3.53 10.25
N ASN A 168 5.23 3.80 11.54
CA ASN A 168 4.17 4.21 12.50
C ASN A 168 3.79 5.69 12.48
N LYS A 169 4.67 6.60 12.04
CA LYS A 169 4.29 8.01 11.86
C LYS A 169 3.14 8.17 10.87
N PHE A 170 3.03 7.28 9.88
CA PHE A 170 2.01 7.35 8.84
C PHE A 170 0.61 6.93 9.27
N HIS A 171 0.46 6.10 10.32
CA HIS A 171 -0.87 5.70 10.81
C HIS A 171 -1.69 6.89 11.32
N LYS A 172 -1.03 8.00 11.70
CA LYS A 172 -1.67 9.25 12.14
C LYS A 172 -2.06 10.20 10.99
N ILE A 173 -1.45 10.09 9.82
CA ILE A 173 -1.68 11.03 8.70
C ILE A 173 -2.92 10.65 7.89
N LEU A 174 -3.18 9.35 7.69
CA LEU A 174 -4.35 8.86 6.93
C LEU A 174 -5.70 9.10 7.62
N PHE A 175 -5.70 9.51 8.89
CA PHE A 175 -6.93 9.85 9.61
C PHE A 175 -7.33 11.33 9.47
N TYR A 176 -6.48 12.20 8.91
CA TYR A 176 -6.65 13.65 9.08
C TYR A 176 -7.12 14.45 7.86
N ARG A 177 -7.31 13.87 6.67
CA ARG A 177 -7.68 14.69 5.50
C ARG A 177 -8.67 14.01 4.57
N SER A 178 -9.94 14.32 4.85
CA SER A 178 -11.05 14.32 3.89
C SER A 178 -10.72 15.28 2.73
N PHE A 179 -9.89 14.85 1.80
CA PHE A 179 -9.70 15.55 0.54
C PHE A 179 -10.40 14.76 -0.56
N CYS A 180 -11.67 15.06 -0.74
CA CYS A 180 -12.44 14.67 -1.92
C CYS A 180 -12.80 15.97 -2.66
N HIS A 181 -12.22 16.22 -3.84
CA HIS A 181 -12.79 17.18 -4.78
C HIS A 181 -13.60 16.42 -5.84
N PRO A 182 -14.78 16.92 -6.26
CA PRO A 182 -15.51 16.36 -7.39
C PRO A 182 -14.61 16.40 -8.64
N ILE A 183 -14.60 15.30 -9.40
CA ILE A 183 -13.95 15.30 -10.72
C ILE A 183 -14.85 16.08 -11.68
N GLY A 184 -14.26 16.94 -12.52
CA GLY A 184 -14.98 17.48 -13.67
C GLY A 184 -15.58 16.36 -14.53
N ASP A 185 -16.67 16.66 -15.22
CA ASP A 185 -17.56 15.72 -15.91
C ASP A 185 -16.88 14.50 -16.58
N LEU A 186 -16.97 13.34 -15.92
CA LEU A 186 -16.48 12.04 -16.40
C LEU A 186 -17.52 11.27 -17.23
N SER A 187 -18.70 11.85 -17.48
CA SER A 187 -19.77 11.19 -18.27
C SER A 187 -19.34 10.92 -19.72
N SER A 188 -18.26 11.56 -20.18
CA SER A 188 -17.66 11.39 -21.50
C SER A 188 -16.67 10.22 -21.60
N LEU A 189 -16.23 9.62 -20.48
CA LEU A 189 -15.35 8.45 -20.52
C LEU A 189 -16.17 7.18 -20.75
N PRO A 190 -15.75 6.27 -21.66
CA PRO A 190 -16.49 5.06 -22.00
C PRO A 190 -16.31 3.97 -20.93
N ILE A 191 -16.53 4.30 -19.65
CA ILE A 191 -16.51 3.37 -18.53
C ILE A 191 -17.91 2.75 -18.43
N LYS A 192 -18.02 1.46 -18.75
CA LYS A 192 -19.29 0.72 -18.63
C LYS A 192 -19.60 0.47 -17.14
N LYS A 193 -20.45 1.34 -16.57
CA LYS A 193 -20.98 1.44 -15.18
C LYS A 193 -20.18 2.39 -14.28
N PRO A 194 -20.85 3.13 -13.36
CA PRO A 194 -20.18 4.02 -12.42
C PRO A 194 -19.49 3.14 -11.36
N SER A 195 -18.29 2.67 -11.67
CA SER A 195 -17.37 2.14 -10.67
C SER A 195 -16.88 3.33 -9.85
N ARG A 196 -17.05 3.29 -8.53
CA ARG A 196 -16.58 4.39 -7.66
C ARG A 196 -15.06 4.46 -7.74
N LEU A 197 -14.55 5.49 -8.38
CA LEU A 197 -13.13 5.68 -8.70
C LEU A 197 -12.56 6.81 -7.86
N VAL A 198 -11.36 6.58 -7.31
CA VAL A 198 -10.54 7.64 -6.73
C VAL A 198 -9.24 7.77 -7.50
N ILE A 199 -8.88 8.99 -7.83
CA ILE A 199 -7.59 9.32 -8.43
C ILE A 199 -6.79 10.14 -7.44
N ALA A 200 -5.58 9.71 -7.12
CA ALA A 200 -4.62 10.49 -6.33
C ALA A 200 -3.46 10.92 -7.23
N SER A 201 -3.28 12.23 -7.42
CA SER A 201 -2.18 12.80 -8.21
C SER A 201 -1.48 13.94 -7.49
N ASN A 202 -0.33 14.38 -8.02
CA ASN A 202 0.47 15.50 -7.49
C ASN A 202 -0.31 16.80 -7.25
N SER A 203 -1.44 17.02 -7.91
CA SER A 203 -2.20 18.26 -7.80
C SER A 203 -3.51 18.14 -7.03
N SER A 204 -4.11 16.94 -6.90
CA SER A 204 -5.46 16.76 -6.34
C SER A 204 -5.82 15.30 -6.02
N ILE A 205 -6.79 15.11 -5.13
CA ILE A 205 -7.52 13.84 -4.92
C ILE A 205 -8.95 14.00 -5.42
N TYR A 206 -9.38 13.07 -6.25
CA TYR A 206 -10.53 13.16 -7.15
C TYR A 206 -11.45 11.95 -6.92
N TRP A 207 -12.77 12.18 -6.76
CA TRP A 207 -13.77 11.10 -6.53
C TRP A 207 -14.92 11.15 -7.54
N SER A 208 -15.21 10.03 -8.18
CA SER A 208 -16.41 9.85 -9.02
C SER A 208 -17.49 9.09 -8.26
N THR A 209 -18.68 9.67 -8.15
CA THR A 209 -19.92 8.98 -7.71
C THR A 209 -20.54 8.21 -8.85
#